data_AF-A0A521WDZ4-F1
#
_entry.id   AF-A0A521WDZ4-F1
#
_cell.length_a   1.000
_cell.length_b   1.000
_cell.length_c   1.000
_cell.angle_alpha   90.00
_cell.angle_beta   90.00
_cell.angle_gamma   90.00
#
_symmetry.space_group_name_H-M   'P 1'
#
loop_
_entity.id
_entity.type
_entity.pdbx_description
1 polymer ?
#
loop_
_entity_poly.entity_id
_entity_poly.type
_entity_poly.pdbx_seq_one_letter_code
_entity_poly.pdbx_strand_id
1 'polypeptide(L)'
;MYIDNSYMVVYVLLIFQQLLASGTHIIAKVVVRDIEPVTLTMLRSVIAATGLLAYLKLKKSSLTFEKSDYKSIAWLSFLAIPVNQFLFLSGMKYSTPANAALLYGCTPAVVLVLSHFLGKEEITLKKGAGVGIAFVGIAIIVFEHGIDFRSEYTLGNLMFLVAVISWGLYTVLGRSLTIKYGAFSTSTA
;
A
#
# COMPACT_ATOMS: atom_id res chain seq x y z
N MET A 1 -30.61 11.52 14.13
CA MET A 1 -29.44 11.26 13.27
C MET A 1 -28.96 9.84 13.61
N TYR A 2 -29.64 8.83 13.06
CA TYR A 2 -29.36 7.42 13.32
C TYR A 2 -28.17 7.03 12.45
N ILE A 3 -26.98 6.95 13.01
CA ILE A 3 -25.86 6.30 12.32
C ILE A 3 -26.25 4.84 12.26
N ASP A 4 -26.61 4.36 11.07
CA ASP A 4 -26.95 2.96 10.82
C ASP A 4 -25.83 2.08 11.39
N ASN A 5 -26.18 1.04 12.15
CA ASN A 5 -25.22 0.24 12.94
C ASN A 5 -24.10 -0.35 12.05
N SER A 6 -24.38 -0.51 10.75
CA SER A 6 -23.42 -0.93 9.73
C SER A 6 -22.25 0.05 9.53
N TYR A 7 -22.50 1.37 9.52
CA TYR A 7 -21.44 2.36 9.33
C TYR A 7 -20.51 2.46 10.54
N MET A 8 -21.06 2.34 11.75
CA MET A 8 -20.27 2.37 12.98
C MET A 8 -19.27 1.20 13.02
N VAL A 9 -19.69 0.00 12.60
CA VAL A 9 -18.80 -1.17 12.47
C VAL A 9 -17.68 -0.90 11.46
N VAL A 10 -17.98 -0.31 10.30
CA VAL A 10 -16.96 0.03 9.29
C VAL A 10 -15.93 1.01 9.86
N TYR A 11 -16.36 2.07 10.55
CA TYR A 11 -15.42 3.03 11.15
C TYR A 11 -14.52 2.38 12.20
N VAL A 12 -15.07 1.51 13.06
CA VAL A 12 -14.29 0.78 14.06
C VAL A 12 -13.24 -0.12 13.39
N LEU A 13 -13.62 -0.82 12.31
CA LEU A 13 -12.69 -1.65 11.55
C LEU A 13 -11.58 -0.83 10.88
N LEU A 14 -11.89 0.35 10.35
CA LEU A 14 -10.90 1.26 9.76
C LEU A 14 -9.91 1.77 10.81
N ILE A 15 -10.38 2.17 11.99
CA ILE A 15 -9.51 2.59 13.10
C ILE A 15 -8.61 1.43 13.53
N PHE A 16 -9.17 0.24 13.68
CA PHE A 16 -8.39 -0.95 14.05
C PHE A 16 -7.33 -1.29 13.00
N GLN A 17 -7.67 -1.24 11.71
CA GLN A 17 -6.72 -1.43 10.62
C GLN A 17 -5.60 -0.38 10.65
N GLN A 18 -5.92 0.89 10.95
CA GLN A 18 -4.93 1.95 11.05
C GLN A 18 -3.97 1.74 12.23
N LEU A 19 -4.47 1.25 13.37
CA LEU A 19 -3.62 0.91 14.52
C LEU A 19 -2.63 -0.21 14.18
N LEU A 20 -3.09 -1.25 13.49
CA LEU A 20 -2.22 -2.35 13.02
C LEU A 20 -1.19 -1.87 11.99
N ALA A 21 -1.59 -1.00 11.06
CA ALA A 21 -0.69 -0.43 10.07
C ALA A 21 0.40 0.43 10.72
N SER A 22 0.02 1.33 11.63
CA SER A 22 0.96 2.16 12.40
C SER A 22 1.95 1.31 13.22
N GLY A 23 1.47 0.25 13.88
CA GLY A 23 2.33 -0.70 14.58
C GLY A 23 3.35 -1.38 13.65
N THR A 24 2.94 -1.70 12.41
CA THR A 24 3.83 -2.30 11.41
C THR A 24 5.01 -1.40 11.07
N HIS A 25 4.82 -0.08 10.95
CA HIS A 25 5.91 0.85 10.67
C HIS A 25 6.96 0.87 11.80
N ILE A 26 6.51 0.86 13.05
CA ILE A 26 7.39 0.86 14.24
C ILE A 26 8.18 -0.45 14.31
N ILE A 27 7.48 -1.59 14.22
CA ILE A 27 8.11 -2.92 14.28
C ILE A 27 9.07 -3.09 13.11
N ALA A 28 8.69 -2.69 11.89
CA ALA A 28 9.55 -2.78 10.72
C ALA A 28 10.89 -2.07 10.97
N LYS A 29 10.89 -0.86 11.53
CA LYS A 29 12.12 -0.10 11.83
C LYS A 29 13.05 -0.81 12.81
N VAL A 30 12.51 -1.55 13.77
CA VAL A 30 13.30 -2.35 14.70
C VAL A 30 13.89 -3.56 13.96
N VAL A 31 13.05 -4.32 13.25
CA VAL A 31 13.45 -5.59 12.62
C VAL A 31 14.44 -5.39 11.47
N VAL A 32 14.34 -4.32 10.68
CA VAL A 32 15.26 -4.07 9.56
C VAL A 32 16.68 -3.69 9.98
N ARG A 33 16.93 -3.49 11.29
CA ARG A 33 18.27 -3.31 11.85
C ARG A 33 19.05 -4.63 11.87
N ASP A 34 18.34 -5.72 12.16
CA ASP A 34 18.94 -7.05 12.35
C ASP A 34 18.73 -7.98 11.15
N ILE A 35 17.67 -7.74 10.35
CA ILE A 35 17.29 -8.58 9.22
C ILE A 35 17.29 -7.77 7.93
N GLU A 36 17.86 -8.33 6.87
CA GLU A 36 17.82 -7.69 5.55
C GLU A 36 16.39 -7.56 5.00
N PRO A 37 16.04 -6.45 4.33
CA PRO A 37 14.70 -6.19 3.80
C PRO A 37 14.23 -7.27 2.84
N VAL A 38 15.14 -7.84 2.03
CA VAL A 38 14.82 -8.94 1.11
C VAL A 38 14.33 -10.15 1.90
N THR A 39 15.10 -10.61 2.88
CA THR A 39 14.77 -11.76 3.73
C THR A 39 13.47 -11.53 4.48
N LEU A 40 13.28 -10.34 5.05
CA LEU A 40 12.06 -10.00 5.76
C LEU A 40 10.85 -9.96 4.82
N THR A 41 11.01 -9.43 3.60
CA THR A 41 9.95 -9.40 2.58
C THR A 41 9.56 -10.81 2.17
N MET A 42 10.54 -11.67 1.91
CA MET A 42 10.31 -13.07 1.54
C MET A 42 9.58 -13.82 2.66
N LEU A 43 10.05 -13.71 3.90
CA LEU A 43 9.44 -14.36 5.05
C LEU A 43 7.99 -13.91 5.25
N ARG A 44 7.72 -12.60 5.20
CA ARG A 44 6.36 -12.05 5.30
C ARG A 44 5.46 -12.58 4.19
N SER A 45 5.96 -12.67 2.97
CA SER A 45 5.21 -13.12 1.80
C SER A 45 4.89 -14.62 1.86
N VAL A 46 5.86 -15.44 2.29
CA VAL A 46 5.66 -16.89 2.46
C VAL A 46 4.66 -17.17 3.59
N ILE A 47 4.77 -16.49 4.73
CA ILE A 47 3.82 -16.64 5.84
C ILE A 47 2.41 -16.21 5.40
N ALA A 48 2.28 -15.08 4.70
CA ALA A 48 0.99 -14.63 4.18
C ALA A 48 0.39 -15.64 3.20
N ALA A 49 1.16 -16.10 2.22
CA ALA A 49 0.71 -17.07 1.23
C ALA A 49 0.30 -18.41 1.87
N THR A 50 1.11 -18.95 2.77
CA THR A 50 0.83 -20.22 3.46
C THR A 50 -0.38 -20.15 4.37
N GLY A 51 -0.49 -19.10 5.20
CA GLY A 51 -1.64 -18.89 6.07
C GLY A 51 -2.94 -18.74 5.26
N LEU A 52 -2.87 -18.06 4.13
CA LEU A 52 -4.01 -17.88 3.25
C LEU A 52 -4.42 -19.16 2.54
N LEU A 53 -3.46 -19.94 2.01
CA LEU A 53 -3.73 -21.25 1.43
C LEU A 53 -4.35 -22.22 2.46
N ALA A 54 -3.89 -22.18 3.71
CA ALA A 54 -4.49 -22.94 4.80
C ALA A 54 -5.94 -22.51 5.06
N TYR A 55 -6.20 -21.20 5.12
CA TYR A 55 -7.56 -20.66 5.30
C TYR A 55 -8.50 -21.04 4.15
N LEU A 56 -8.06 -20.96 2.89
CA LEU A 56 -8.85 -21.34 1.72
C LEU A 56 -9.22 -22.83 1.73
N LYS A 57 -8.28 -23.70 2.12
CA LYS A 57 -8.54 -25.14 2.32
C LYS A 57 -9.61 -25.37 3.39
N LEU A 58 -9.54 -24.66 4.52
CA LEU A 58 -10.53 -24.77 5.59
C LEU A 58 -11.92 -24.31 5.14
N LYS A 59 -12.00 -23.29 4.29
CA LYS A 59 -13.28 -22.76 3.78
C LYS A 59 -13.85 -23.53 2.59
N LYS A 60 -13.15 -24.57 2.08
CA LYS A 60 -13.48 -25.32 0.84
C LYS A 60 -13.77 -24.41 -0.36
N SER A 61 -13.19 -23.22 -0.38
CA SER A 61 -13.38 -22.26 -1.46
C SER A 61 -12.32 -22.51 -2.51
N SER A 62 -12.73 -22.86 -3.74
CA SER A 62 -11.81 -22.91 -4.87
C SER A 62 -11.66 -21.50 -5.46
N LEU A 63 -10.44 -20.96 -5.42
CA LEU A 63 -10.10 -19.78 -6.22
C LEU A 63 -9.92 -20.24 -7.66
N THR A 64 -10.97 -20.05 -8.46
CA THR A 64 -10.91 -20.29 -9.90
C THR A 64 -10.83 -18.93 -10.60
N PHE A 65 -9.66 -18.63 -11.15
CA PHE A 65 -9.45 -17.44 -11.96
C PHE A 65 -9.52 -17.81 -13.44
N GLU A 66 -10.00 -16.90 -14.27
CA GLU A 66 -9.94 -17.09 -15.71
C GLU A 66 -8.48 -17.01 -16.19
N LYS A 67 -8.12 -17.84 -17.17
CA LYS A 67 -6.76 -17.88 -17.74
C LYS A 67 -6.28 -16.52 -18.27
N SER A 68 -7.19 -15.67 -18.71
CA SER A 68 -6.95 -14.30 -19.16
C SER A 68 -6.45 -13.38 -18.03
N ASP A 69 -6.85 -13.62 -16.79
CA ASP A 69 -6.58 -12.72 -15.67
C ASP A 69 -5.28 -13.04 -14.92
N TYR A 70 -4.65 -14.20 -15.19
CA TYR A 70 -3.39 -14.59 -14.54
C TYR A 70 -2.25 -13.58 -14.74
N LYS A 71 -2.17 -12.96 -15.93
CA LYS A 71 -1.14 -11.93 -16.19
C LYS A 71 -1.38 -10.69 -15.33
N SER A 72 -2.64 -10.25 -15.24
CA SER A 72 -3.04 -9.10 -14.43
C SER A 72 -2.81 -9.37 -12.94
N ILE A 73 -3.16 -10.56 -12.47
CA ILE A 73 -2.90 -11.01 -11.10
C ILE A 73 -1.40 -10.98 -10.82
N ALA A 74 -0.58 -11.65 -11.64
CA ALA A 74 0.87 -11.69 -11.44
C ALA A 74 1.50 -10.28 -11.41
N TRP A 75 1.04 -9.37 -12.25
CA TRP A 75 1.49 -7.98 -12.26
C TRP A 75 1.10 -7.22 -10.98
N LEU A 76 -0.12 -7.42 -10.51
CA LEU A 76 -0.61 -6.81 -9.27
C LEU A 76 0.15 -7.36 -8.05
N SER A 77 0.36 -8.66 -7.97
CA SER A 77 1.13 -9.28 -6.88
C SER A 77 2.59 -8.80 -6.91
N PHE A 78 3.17 -8.60 -8.10
CA PHE A 78 4.50 -8.01 -8.27
C PHE A 78 4.59 -6.56 -7.74
N LEU A 79 3.59 -5.72 -8.05
CA LEU A 79 3.51 -4.35 -7.56
C LEU A 79 3.32 -4.28 -6.04
N ALA A 80 2.46 -5.13 -5.50
CA ALA A 80 2.08 -5.11 -4.09
C ALA A 80 3.16 -5.68 -3.17
N ILE A 81 3.86 -6.74 -3.60
CA ILE A 81 4.81 -7.46 -2.73
C ILE A 81 6.25 -7.08 -3.08
N PRO A 82 6.85 -7.55 -4.21
CA PRO A 82 8.22 -7.19 -4.58
C PRO A 82 8.52 -5.71 -4.66
N VAL A 83 7.62 -4.89 -5.21
CA VAL A 83 7.91 -3.46 -5.37
C VAL A 83 7.57 -2.70 -4.09
N ASN A 84 6.31 -2.71 -3.67
CA ASN A 84 5.90 -1.93 -2.50
C ASN A 84 6.57 -2.41 -1.20
N GLN A 85 6.46 -3.69 -0.88
CA GLN A 85 6.90 -4.20 0.43
C GLN A 85 8.43 -4.13 0.59
N PHE A 86 9.17 -4.46 -0.47
CA PHE A 86 10.64 -4.36 -0.46
C PHE A 86 11.11 -2.90 -0.33
N LEU A 87 10.55 -1.99 -1.12
CA LEU A 87 10.92 -0.57 -1.06
C LEU A 87 10.51 0.06 0.26
N PHE A 88 9.38 -0.35 0.83
CA PHE A 88 8.96 0.03 2.17
C PHE A 88 9.99 -0.41 3.22
N LEU A 89 10.36 -1.70 3.26
CA LEU A 89 11.31 -2.19 4.25
C LEU A 89 12.72 -1.61 4.03
N SER A 90 13.12 -1.41 2.79
CA SER A 90 14.41 -0.80 2.45
C SER A 90 14.44 0.68 2.80
N GLY A 91 13.39 1.43 2.48
CA GLY A 91 13.26 2.84 2.89
C GLY A 91 13.24 3.00 4.40
N MET A 92 12.67 2.02 5.12
CA MET A 92 12.66 2.00 6.58
C MET A 92 14.07 1.87 7.18
N LYS A 93 15.05 1.32 6.47
CA LYS A 93 16.44 1.33 6.96
C LYS A 93 16.96 2.76 7.09
N TYR A 94 16.69 3.59 6.10
CA TYR A 94 17.30 4.91 5.96
C TYR A 94 16.45 6.07 6.50
N SER A 95 15.12 5.93 6.56
CA SER A 95 14.19 6.97 7.03
C SER A 95 13.42 6.52 8.28
N THR A 96 12.44 7.30 8.74
CA THR A 96 11.70 7.08 9.98
C THR A 96 10.32 6.47 9.76
N PRO A 97 9.77 5.76 10.77
CA PRO A 97 8.37 5.31 10.76
C PRO A 97 7.38 6.46 10.56
N ALA A 98 7.68 7.65 11.10
CA ALA A 98 6.84 8.83 10.96
C ALA A 98 6.75 9.28 9.50
N ASN A 99 7.89 9.42 8.81
CA ASN A 99 7.91 9.80 7.40
C ASN A 99 7.23 8.74 6.51
N ALA A 100 7.43 7.46 6.82
CA ALA A 100 6.69 6.38 6.15
C ALA A 100 5.17 6.54 6.32
N ALA A 101 4.70 6.73 7.56
CA ALA A 101 3.27 6.87 7.85
C ALA A 101 2.66 8.11 7.18
N LEU A 102 3.37 9.24 7.17
CA LEU A 102 2.91 10.46 6.52
C LEU A 102 2.79 10.29 4.99
N LEU A 103 3.82 9.72 4.34
CA LEU A 103 3.80 9.46 2.90
C LEU A 103 2.71 8.46 2.52
N TYR A 104 2.55 7.38 3.28
CA TYR A 104 1.45 6.43 3.08
C TYR A 104 0.08 7.07 3.37
N GLY A 105 -0.01 8.04 4.28
CA GLY A 105 -1.21 8.85 4.49
C GLY A 105 -1.62 9.66 3.25
N CYS A 106 -0.68 9.98 2.37
CA CYS A 106 -0.94 10.64 1.09
C CYS A 106 -1.37 9.68 -0.04
N THR A 107 -1.49 8.38 0.22
CA THR A 107 -1.93 7.37 -0.77
C THR A 107 -3.22 7.77 -1.50
N PRO A 108 -4.27 8.32 -0.86
CA PRO A 108 -5.49 8.71 -1.57
C PRO A 108 -5.27 9.76 -2.66
N ALA A 109 -4.35 10.71 -2.43
CA ALA A 109 -3.98 11.71 -3.44
C ALA A 109 -3.28 11.06 -4.63
N VAL A 110 -2.34 10.13 -4.36
CA VAL A 110 -1.65 9.37 -5.40
C VAL A 110 -2.62 8.50 -6.20
N VAL A 111 -3.53 7.80 -5.53
CA VAL A 111 -4.60 6.98 -6.16
C VAL A 111 -5.50 7.82 -7.05
N LEU A 112 -5.89 9.02 -6.61
CA LEU A 112 -6.73 9.93 -7.40
C LEU A 112 -6.00 10.40 -8.66
N VAL A 113 -4.73 10.79 -8.53
CA VAL A 113 -3.90 11.20 -9.68
C VAL A 113 -3.73 10.05 -10.67
N LEU A 114 -3.40 8.84 -10.18
CA LEU A 114 -3.27 7.65 -11.03
C LEU A 114 -4.59 7.28 -11.71
N SER A 115 -5.71 7.36 -10.98
CA SER A 115 -7.04 7.11 -11.54
C SER A 115 -7.38 8.09 -12.66
N HIS A 116 -6.99 9.36 -12.51
CA HIS A 116 -7.19 10.36 -13.55
C HIS A 116 -6.37 10.08 -14.81
N PHE A 117 -5.07 9.82 -14.67
CA PHE A 117 -4.20 9.49 -15.81
C PHE A 117 -4.59 8.19 -16.52
N LEU A 118 -5.18 7.24 -15.79
CA LEU A 118 -5.72 5.99 -16.36
C LEU A 118 -7.14 6.15 -16.92
N GLY A 119 -7.70 7.36 -16.97
CA GLY A 119 -9.03 7.65 -17.52
C GLY A 119 -10.19 7.09 -16.69
N LYS A 120 -9.95 6.77 -15.41
CA LYS A 120 -10.96 6.18 -14.50
C LYS A 120 -11.76 7.21 -13.71
N GLU A 121 -11.24 8.43 -13.55
CA GLU A 121 -11.87 9.47 -12.76
C GLU A 121 -11.50 10.89 -13.23
N GLU A 122 -12.46 11.82 -13.22
CA GLU A 122 -12.20 13.23 -13.50
C GLU A 122 -11.87 14.00 -12.22
N ILE A 123 -10.83 14.85 -12.30
CA ILE A 123 -10.40 15.71 -11.20
C ILE A 123 -11.21 17.00 -11.23
N THR A 124 -12.06 17.19 -10.22
CA THR A 124 -12.73 18.47 -9.99
C THR A 124 -11.77 19.47 -9.34
N LEU A 125 -12.05 20.78 -9.43
CA LEU A 125 -11.25 21.83 -8.79
C LEU A 125 -10.97 21.57 -7.30
N LYS A 126 -11.97 21.10 -6.55
CA LYS A 126 -11.83 20.76 -5.12
C LYS A 126 -10.86 19.59 -4.90
N LYS A 127 -10.96 18.54 -5.73
CA LYS A 127 -10.06 17.39 -5.69
C LYS A 127 -8.64 17.80 -6.06
N GLY A 128 -8.48 18.63 -7.09
CA GLY A 128 -7.20 19.17 -7.54
C GLY A 128 -6.50 20.01 -6.45
N ALA A 129 -7.24 20.86 -5.73
CA ALA A 129 -6.69 21.63 -4.62
C ALA A 129 -6.18 20.73 -3.48
N GLY A 130 -6.96 19.71 -3.09
CA GLY A 130 -6.54 18.73 -2.08
C GLY A 130 -5.31 17.93 -2.49
N VAL A 131 -5.25 17.53 -3.77
CA VAL A 131 -4.06 16.90 -4.36
C VAL A 131 -2.86 17.83 -4.27
N GLY A 132 -3.00 19.10 -4.67
CA GLY A 132 -1.92 20.09 -4.59
C GLY A 132 -1.34 20.21 -3.17
N ILE A 133 -2.21 20.30 -2.16
CA ILE A 133 -1.80 20.33 -0.75
C ILE A 133 -1.05 19.04 -0.36
N ALA A 134 -1.53 17.87 -0.78
CA ALA A 134 -0.86 16.60 -0.51
C ALA A 134 0.54 16.55 -1.15
N PHE A 135 0.70 17.03 -2.38
CA PHE A 135 2.01 17.09 -3.04
C PHE A 135 2.99 18.05 -2.34
N VAL A 136 2.50 19.17 -1.81
CA VAL A 136 3.31 20.05 -0.96
C VAL A 136 3.77 19.31 0.30
N GLY A 137 2.87 18.58 0.97
CA GLY A 137 3.23 17.75 2.13
C GLY A 137 4.28 16.67 1.80
N ILE A 138 4.11 15.97 0.68
CA ILE A 138 5.08 14.99 0.18
C ILE A 138 6.44 15.64 -0.03
N ALA A 139 6.49 16.81 -0.68
CA ALA A 139 7.75 17.52 -0.93
C ALA A 139 8.45 17.93 0.39
N ILE A 140 7.69 18.42 1.38
CA ILE A 140 8.22 18.77 2.70
C ILE A 140 8.86 17.55 3.38
N ILE A 141 8.19 16.39 3.34
CA ILE A 141 8.70 15.17 3.97
C ILE A 141 9.93 14.65 3.24
N VAL A 142 9.89 14.60 1.90
CA VAL A 142 11.01 14.08 1.10
C VAL A 142 12.26 14.92 1.29
N PHE A 143 12.12 16.25 1.32
CA PHE A 143 13.22 17.20 1.44
C PHE A 143 13.36 17.82 2.83
N GLU A 144 12.92 17.12 3.88
CA GLU A 144 12.96 17.59 5.28
C GLU A 144 14.37 18.04 5.70
N HIS A 145 15.40 17.36 5.20
CA HIS A 145 16.82 17.63 5.49
C HIS A 145 17.53 18.40 4.35
N GLY A 146 16.77 19.06 3.47
CA GLY A 146 17.28 19.76 2.29
C GLY A 146 17.29 18.91 1.01
N ILE A 147 17.62 19.55 -0.10
CA ILE A 147 17.74 18.88 -1.42
C ILE A 147 19.15 18.29 -1.52
N ASP A 148 19.36 17.19 -0.82
CA ASP A 148 20.57 16.38 -0.96
C ASP A 148 20.17 14.95 -1.35
N PHE A 149 20.32 14.62 -2.63
CA PHE A 149 20.04 13.30 -3.19
C PHE A 149 21.10 12.25 -2.78
N ARG A 150 22.22 12.66 -2.17
CA ARG A 150 23.21 11.74 -1.59
C ARG A 150 22.90 11.39 -0.13
N SER A 151 22.00 12.12 0.52
CA SER A 151 21.53 11.78 1.85
C SER A 151 20.78 10.46 1.81
N GLU A 152 21.19 9.52 2.66
CA GLU A 152 20.48 8.25 2.86
C GLU A 152 19.02 8.49 3.25
N TYR A 153 18.76 9.59 3.97
CA TYR A 153 17.42 9.95 4.42
C TYR A 153 16.48 10.31 3.25
N THR A 154 16.97 11.12 2.30
CA THR A 154 16.26 11.46 1.06
C THR A 154 16.02 10.19 0.23
N LEU A 155 17.03 9.32 0.13
CA LEU A 155 16.89 8.04 -0.57
C LEU A 155 15.79 7.18 0.05
N GLY A 156 15.75 7.06 1.39
CA GLY A 156 14.70 6.33 2.09
C GLY A 156 13.30 6.90 1.84
N ASN A 157 13.16 8.22 1.86
CA ASN A 157 11.89 8.89 1.55
C ASN A 157 11.44 8.68 0.10
N LEU A 158 12.37 8.69 -0.86
CA LEU A 158 12.09 8.38 -2.26
C LEU A 158 11.65 6.91 -2.43
N MET A 159 12.28 5.98 -1.72
CA MET A 159 11.86 4.58 -1.70
C MET A 159 10.41 4.44 -1.19
N PHE A 160 10.05 5.16 -0.12
CA PHE A 160 8.66 5.21 0.35
C PHE A 160 7.71 5.79 -0.69
N LEU A 161 8.09 6.87 -1.38
CA LEU A 161 7.26 7.47 -2.41
C LEU A 161 6.99 6.49 -3.56
N VAL A 162 8.01 5.81 -4.06
CA VAL A 162 7.86 4.77 -5.10
C VAL A 162 7.01 3.62 -4.58
N ALA A 163 7.17 3.22 -3.32
CA ALA A 163 6.32 2.21 -2.71
C ALA A 163 4.85 2.66 -2.72
N VAL A 164 4.54 3.87 -2.26
CA VAL A 164 3.17 4.43 -2.24
C VAL A 164 2.57 4.50 -3.64
N ILE A 165 3.35 4.89 -4.65
CA ILE A 165 2.91 4.90 -6.06
C ILE A 165 2.59 3.47 -6.53
N SER A 166 3.45 2.49 -6.22
CA SER A 166 3.20 1.08 -6.55
C SER A 166 1.91 0.57 -5.90
N TRP A 167 1.67 0.91 -4.63
CA TRP A 167 0.44 0.57 -3.91
C TRP A 167 -0.79 1.24 -4.50
N GLY A 168 -0.67 2.52 -4.88
CA GLY A 168 -1.72 3.26 -5.57
C GLY A 168 -2.08 2.59 -6.90
N LEU A 169 -1.08 2.19 -7.69
CA LEU A 169 -1.29 1.49 -8.96
C LEU A 169 -1.94 0.12 -8.76
N TYR A 170 -1.49 -0.66 -7.77
CA TYR A 170 -2.13 -1.91 -7.35
C TYR A 170 -3.61 -1.69 -7.02
N THR A 171 -3.93 -0.65 -6.25
CA THR A 171 -5.30 -0.34 -5.83
C THR A 171 -6.17 0.04 -7.02
N VAL A 172 -5.67 0.92 -7.90
CA VAL A 172 -6.43 1.42 -9.05
C VAL A 172 -6.66 0.33 -10.09
N LEU A 173 -5.64 -0.48 -10.40
CA LEU A 173 -5.73 -1.57 -11.37
C LEU A 173 -6.48 -2.79 -10.82
N GLY A 174 -6.26 -3.13 -9.55
CA GLY A 174 -6.90 -4.26 -8.88
C GLY A 174 -8.40 -4.09 -8.62
N ARG A 175 -8.94 -2.87 -8.75
CA ARG A 175 -10.37 -2.59 -8.59
C ARG A 175 -11.25 -3.43 -9.53
N SER A 176 -10.86 -3.63 -10.78
CA SER A 176 -11.66 -4.42 -11.75
C SER A 176 -11.73 -5.90 -11.37
N LEU A 177 -10.60 -6.48 -10.97
CA LEU A 177 -10.54 -7.87 -10.48
C LEU A 177 -11.32 -8.03 -9.17
N THR A 178 -11.23 -7.04 -8.27
CA THR A 178 -11.97 -7.02 -7.02
C THR A 178 -13.49 -7.01 -7.24
N ILE A 179 -13.97 -6.28 -8.24
CA ILE A 179 -15.40 -6.29 -8.62
C ILE A 179 -15.79 -7.64 -9.23
N LYS A 180 -14.91 -8.26 -10.04
CA LYS A 180 -15.16 -9.53 -10.74
C LYS A 180 -15.16 -10.75 -9.82
N TYR A 181 -14.19 -10.85 -8.91
CA TYR A 181 -13.96 -12.03 -8.08
C TYR A 181 -14.26 -11.82 -6.59
N GLY A 182 -14.55 -10.58 -6.19
CA GLY A 182 -14.64 -10.17 -4.79
C GLY A 182 -13.29 -9.76 -4.20
N ALA A 183 -13.31 -8.82 -3.25
CA ALA A 183 -12.11 -8.30 -2.60
C ALA A 183 -11.29 -9.40 -1.91
N PHE A 184 -11.99 -10.33 -1.25
CA PHE A 184 -11.37 -11.47 -0.58
C PHE A 184 -10.55 -12.32 -1.57
N SER A 185 -11.12 -12.64 -2.72
CA SER A 185 -10.49 -13.47 -3.76
C SER A 185 -9.39 -12.75 -4.55
N THR A 186 -9.37 -11.41 -4.53
CA THR A 186 -8.38 -10.63 -5.30
C THR A 186 -7.16 -10.30 -4.45
N SER A 187 -7.32 -10.09 -3.14
CA SER A 187 -6.19 -10.01 -2.21
C SER A 187 -5.46 -11.36 -2.03
N THR A 188 -6.08 -12.46 -2.48
CA THR A 188 -5.52 -13.81 -2.36
C THR A 188 -4.67 -14.29 -3.54
N ALA A 189 -4.62 -13.53 -4.62
CA ALA A 189 -3.96 -13.91 -5.88
C ALA A 189 -2.58 -13.25 -6.01
#